data_AF-A0A4S2KIN3-F1
#
_entry.id   AF-A0A4S2KIN3-F1
#
_cell.length_a   1.000
_cell.length_b   1.000
_cell.length_c   1.000
_cell.angle_alpha   90.00
_cell.angle_beta   90.00
_cell.angle_gamma   90.00
#
_symmetry.space_group_name_H-M   'P 1'
#
loop_
_entity.id
_entity.type
_entity.pdbx_description
1 polymer ?
#
loop_
_entity_poly.entity_id
_entity_poly.type
_entity_poly.pdbx_seq_one_letter_code
_entity_poly.pdbx_strand_id
1 'polypeptide(L)'
;MPGCAAPNCYNSSEKKFKMCTFPLKDPKRCAVWVENMKRKNWTPNKHSMLCQVHFAPEAWEQNRADRLLKLKNNAVPTLFATSDGLVQQLLPQITIQNETKTPDEELFLFEQNITENNEIDINDISSEEIVSEDEKINLNDKEKMKRDVECYTKAEELRKTTKRKLLQAKRKIKRLEKEVQKMKRFPSAIRKLFYDDQIKLLCGYYKKVPVWCNETLQKAYRYKFACSGSSGYEEIARDLPLPSLRTLRRRLQSLQFDSGILNEVFDFLAIKVSQFQSGLDKFCGIILDEMKITPGHTFDHSTNTYLGRATLSNQLKQYDTATHALVIMLGGIGSRWKQVVAYYFTSSSVDTLQLKEIIEEIINKAEAIGLRVLSVTSDMGSMNMSLWKLFGINASKYGTINNSCPHPVDNERRLYFIHDAAHAFKNLSQGLLRNKYITIPDNLVSLYQLPTNVVDASHLLTLCSEQENTLDFSLALAPKLQKQLLDTKNHFLKMKVSSATNVISPVVSSALELLFEDTNNPDFVTINSLVY
;
A
#
# COMPACT_ATOMS: atom_id res chain seq x y z
N MET A 1 -28.26 12.61 -28.03
CA MET A 1 -26.80 12.88 -28.03
C MET A 1 -26.38 13.39 -29.41
N PRO A 2 -25.32 14.21 -29.53
CA PRO A 2 -24.89 14.76 -30.81
C PRO A 2 -24.27 13.68 -31.72
N GLY A 3 -24.74 13.60 -32.97
CA GLY A 3 -24.22 12.71 -34.02
C GLY A 3 -23.11 13.35 -34.86
N CYS A 4 -22.52 12.57 -35.78
CA CYS A 4 -21.51 13.06 -36.71
C CYS A 4 -22.11 14.06 -37.70
N ALA A 5 -21.44 15.19 -37.92
CA ALA A 5 -21.86 16.24 -38.85
C ALA A 5 -21.52 15.92 -40.32
N ALA A 6 -20.66 14.92 -40.57
CA ALA A 6 -20.27 14.51 -41.92
C ALA A 6 -21.49 14.03 -42.74
N PRO A 7 -21.61 14.43 -44.02
CA PRO A 7 -22.61 13.87 -44.91
C PRO A 7 -22.53 12.34 -44.94
N ASN A 8 -23.69 11.67 -44.96
CA ASN A 8 -23.81 10.20 -45.03
C ASN A 8 -23.11 9.44 -43.89
N CYS A 9 -22.81 10.08 -42.75
CA CYS A 9 -22.24 9.44 -41.58
C CYS A 9 -23.24 9.40 -40.43
N TYR A 10 -23.72 8.19 -40.11
CA TYR A 10 -24.67 7.96 -39.02
C TYR A 10 -23.99 7.53 -37.70
N ASN A 11 -22.69 7.83 -37.55
CA ASN A 11 -21.92 7.52 -36.35
C ASN A 11 -22.22 8.50 -35.22
N SER A 12 -22.18 8.00 -34.00
CA SER A 12 -22.44 8.78 -32.78
C SER A 12 -21.67 8.21 -31.60
N SER A 13 -21.65 8.95 -30.49
CA SER A 13 -21.12 8.45 -29.21
C SER A 13 -21.85 7.18 -28.72
N GLU A 14 -23.15 7.04 -29.02
CA GLU A 14 -23.94 5.84 -28.68
C GLU A 14 -23.45 4.60 -29.43
N LYS A 15 -22.99 4.77 -30.68
CA LYS A 15 -22.35 3.73 -31.49
C LYS A 15 -20.86 3.53 -31.15
N LYS A 16 -20.38 4.08 -30.03
CA LYS A 16 -19.01 3.98 -29.50
C LYS A 16 -17.92 4.60 -30.36
N PHE A 17 -18.25 5.52 -31.26
CA PHE A 17 -17.24 6.29 -31.99
C PHE A 17 -16.78 7.49 -31.16
N LYS A 18 -15.47 7.76 -31.12
CA LYS A 18 -14.95 9.00 -30.54
C LYS A 18 -15.42 10.18 -31.38
N MET A 19 -16.08 11.13 -30.73
CA MET A 19 -16.55 12.38 -31.33
C MET A 19 -15.54 13.49 -31.05
N CYS A 20 -15.13 14.18 -32.11
CA CYS A 20 -14.19 15.29 -32.09
C CYS A 20 -14.94 16.59 -32.38
N THR A 21 -14.83 17.56 -31.46
CA THR A 21 -15.44 18.89 -31.59
C THR A 21 -14.71 19.74 -32.62
N PHE A 22 -15.47 20.56 -33.35
CA PHE A 22 -14.89 21.52 -34.28
C PHE A 22 -14.01 22.54 -33.54
N PRO A 23 -12.88 22.94 -34.13
CA PRO A 23 -11.98 23.93 -33.54
C PRO A 23 -12.51 25.36 -33.75
N LEU A 24 -13.65 25.69 -33.13
CA LEU A 24 -14.30 27.01 -33.30
C LEU A 24 -13.42 28.20 -32.85
N LYS A 25 -12.42 27.95 -32.00
CA LYS A 25 -11.43 28.96 -31.57
C LYS A 25 -10.31 29.20 -32.58
N ASP A 26 -10.19 28.36 -33.61
CA ASP A 26 -9.23 28.49 -34.70
C ASP A 26 -9.98 28.55 -36.04
N PRO A 27 -10.39 29.75 -36.48
CA PRO A 27 -11.21 29.92 -37.69
C PRO A 27 -10.56 29.35 -38.95
N LYS A 28 -9.22 29.40 -39.05
CA LYS A 28 -8.48 28.88 -40.20
C LYS A 28 -8.60 27.37 -40.27
N ARG A 29 -8.34 26.67 -39.16
CA ARG A 29 -8.47 25.21 -39.10
C ARG A 29 -9.92 24.75 -39.22
N CYS A 30 -10.86 25.52 -38.66
CA CYS A 30 -12.29 25.24 -38.77
C CYS A 30 -12.78 25.33 -40.22
N ALA A 31 -12.31 26.33 -40.99
CA ALA A 31 -12.63 26.45 -42.41
C ALA A 31 -12.17 25.22 -43.22
N VAL A 32 -10.95 24.73 -42.97
CA VAL A 32 -10.42 23.51 -43.62
C VAL A 32 -11.25 22.27 -43.26
N TRP A 33 -11.74 22.15 -42.03
CA TRP A 33 -12.63 21.03 -41.65
C TRP A 33 -13.96 21.07 -42.40
N VAL A 34 -14.54 22.27 -42.60
CA VAL A 34 -15.80 22.46 -43.34
C VAL A 34 -15.61 22.21 -44.84
N GLU A 35 -14.51 22.71 -45.41
CA GLU A 35 -14.14 22.51 -46.80
C GLU A 35 -13.98 21.02 -47.13
N ASN A 36 -13.24 20.28 -46.30
CA ASN A 36 -12.99 18.85 -46.52
C ASN A 36 -14.26 17.99 -46.42
N MET A 37 -15.25 18.42 -45.62
CA MET A 37 -16.55 17.74 -45.55
C MET A 37 -17.40 17.88 -46.81
N LYS A 38 -17.11 18.87 -47.66
CA LYS A 38 -17.85 19.18 -48.90
C LYS A 38 -19.36 19.36 -48.69
N ARG A 39 -19.79 19.80 -47.50
CA ARG A 39 -21.20 20.06 -47.17
C ARG A 39 -21.57 21.50 -47.55
N LYS A 40 -22.40 21.67 -48.59
CA LYS A 40 -22.84 23.01 -49.05
C LYS A 40 -23.71 23.71 -47.99
N ASN A 41 -23.54 25.03 -47.86
CA ASN A 41 -24.38 25.93 -47.04
C ASN A 41 -24.51 25.53 -45.56
N TRP A 42 -23.42 25.09 -44.93
CA TRP A 42 -23.45 24.66 -43.53
C TRP A 42 -22.31 25.29 -42.74
N THR A 43 -22.62 25.77 -41.52
CA THR A 43 -21.64 26.34 -40.59
C THR A 43 -21.64 25.57 -39.26
N PRO A 44 -20.46 25.21 -38.72
CA PRO A 44 -20.36 24.46 -37.49
C PRO A 44 -20.75 25.33 -36.29
N ASN A 45 -21.48 24.73 -35.36
CA ASN A 45 -21.80 25.31 -34.06
C ASN A 45 -21.10 24.55 -32.92
N LYS A 46 -21.28 25.01 -31.67
CA LYS A 46 -20.67 24.41 -30.47
C LYS A 46 -21.02 22.93 -30.23
N HIS A 47 -22.06 22.41 -30.87
CA HIS A 47 -22.50 21.02 -30.77
C HIS A 47 -22.12 20.17 -31.99
N SER A 48 -21.52 20.78 -33.01
CA SER A 48 -21.07 20.10 -34.21
C SER A 48 -19.83 19.26 -33.92
N MET A 49 -19.84 18.01 -34.35
CA MET A 49 -18.75 17.06 -34.12
C MET A 49 -18.52 16.13 -35.31
N LEU A 50 -17.28 15.68 -35.49
CA LEU A 50 -16.89 14.65 -36.45
C LEU A 50 -16.41 13.40 -35.72
N CYS A 51 -16.80 12.22 -36.19
CA CYS A 51 -16.33 10.98 -35.60
C CYS A 51 -14.91 10.61 -36.07
N GLN A 52 -14.21 9.78 -35.30
CA GLN A 52 -12.80 9.44 -35.51
C GLN A 52 -12.44 8.90 -36.91
N VAL A 53 -13.39 8.30 -37.63
CA VAL A 53 -13.15 7.65 -38.94
C VAL A 53 -12.80 8.65 -40.05
N HIS A 54 -13.05 9.95 -39.83
CA HIS A 54 -12.75 10.99 -40.81
C HIS A 54 -11.32 11.54 -40.70
N PHE A 55 -10.53 11.05 -39.74
CA PHE A 55 -9.16 11.48 -39.49
C PHE A 55 -8.20 10.32 -39.77
N ALA A 56 -7.15 10.60 -40.54
CA ALA A 56 -6.08 9.64 -40.76
C ALA A 56 -5.38 9.28 -39.43
N PRO A 57 -4.82 8.06 -39.27
CA PRO A 57 -4.18 7.63 -38.03
C PRO A 57 -3.09 8.58 -37.52
N GLU A 58 -2.39 9.27 -38.41
CA GLU A 58 -1.29 10.20 -38.12
C GLU A 58 -1.77 11.53 -37.54
N ALA A 59 -3.06 11.84 -37.68
CA ALA A 59 -3.70 13.04 -37.13
C ALA A 59 -3.86 12.98 -35.61
N TRP A 60 -3.66 11.80 -35.01
CA TRP A 60 -3.77 11.56 -33.58
C TRP A 60 -2.41 11.67 -32.87
N GLU A 61 -2.42 12.19 -31.64
CA GLU A 61 -1.22 12.17 -30.80
C GLU A 61 -0.93 10.73 -30.33
N GLN A 62 0.31 10.28 -30.48
CA GLN A 62 0.77 8.96 -30.06
C GLN A 62 1.38 9.00 -28.64
N ASN A 63 1.39 7.86 -27.93
CA ASN A 63 2.10 7.64 -26.66
C ASN A 63 1.75 8.58 -25.49
N ARG A 64 0.47 8.90 -25.32
CA ARG A 64 0.05 9.62 -24.12
C ARG A 64 -0.07 8.73 -22.89
N ALA A 65 0.42 9.25 -21.76
CA ALA A 65 0.36 8.60 -20.45
C ALA A 65 -1.09 8.31 -19.99
N ASP A 66 -2.06 9.14 -20.38
CA ASP A 66 -3.49 8.99 -20.04
C ASP A 66 -4.24 8.01 -20.96
N ARG A 67 -3.58 7.49 -22.01
CA ARG A 67 -4.15 6.58 -23.03
C ARG A 67 -5.40 7.13 -23.74
N LEU A 68 -5.67 8.44 -23.67
CA LEU A 68 -6.81 9.06 -24.34
C LEU A 68 -6.47 9.40 -25.80
N LEU A 69 -7.46 9.23 -26.69
CA LEU A 69 -7.39 9.67 -28.10
C LEU A 69 -7.80 11.14 -28.22
N LYS A 70 -6.88 11.97 -28.71
CA LYS A 70 -7.03 13.39 -29.03
C LYS A 70 -6.22 13.67 -30.30
N LEU A 71 -6.79 14.53 -31.11
CA LEU A 71 -6.18 15.03 -32.32
C LEU A 71 -5.03 15.99 -32.00
N LYS A 72 -4.00 15.98 -32.85
CA LYS A 72 -2.94 16.99 -32.85
C LYS A 72 -3.53 18.39 -33.11
N ASN A 73 -2.83 19.43 -32.67
CA ASN A 73 -3.30 20.81 -32.83
C ASN A 73 -3.40 21.28 -34.29
N ASN A 74 -2.77 20.61 -35.24
CA ASN A 74 -2.86 20.89 -36.69
C ASN A 74 -3.67 19.83 -37.45
N ALA A 75 -4.36 18.92 -36.76
CA ALA A 75 -5.11 17.85 -37.39
C ALA A 75 -6.32 18.38 -38.17
N VAL A 76 -6.49 17.86 -39.39
CA VAL A 76 -7.63 18.12 -40.27
C VAL A 76 -8.25 16.80 -40.74
N PRO A 77 -9.58 16.71 -40.90
CA PRO A 77 -10.21 15.50 -41.38
C PRO A 77 -9.98 15.39 -42.88
N THR A 78 -9.43 14.27 -43.33
CA THR A 78 -9.07 14.04 -44.74
C THR A 78 -9.84 12.88 -45.36
N LEU A 79 -10.55 12.10 -44.54
CA LEU A 79 -11.23 10.87 -44.97
C LEU A 79 -12.75 11.13 -45.10
N PHE A 80 -13.17 11.57 -46.28
CA PHE A 80 -14.58 11.70 -46.66
C PHE A 80 -14.83 10.98 -48.00
N ALA A 81 -15.91 10.20 -48.08
CA ALA A 81 -16.31 9.56 -49.33
C ALA A 81 -16.89 10.61 -50.29
N THR A 82 -16.34 10.73 -51.49
CA THR A 82 -16.97 11.45 -52.60
C THR A 82 -18.08 10.60 -53.21
N SER A 83 -19.09 11.25 -53.80
CA SER A 83 -20.29 10.63 -54.37
C SER A 83 -20.05 9.73 -55.59
N ASP A 84 -18.79 9.52 -56.00
CA ASP A 84 -18.41 8.56 -57.03
C ASP A 84 -17.52 7.50 -56.37
N GLY A 85 -17.98 6.24 -56.44
CA GLY A 85 -17.50 5.13 -55.63
C GLY A 85 -16.07 4.67 -55.90
N LEU A 86 -15.64 3.72 -55.06
CA LEU A 86 -14.30 3.10 -54.89
C LEU A 86 -13.43 3.93 -53.91
N VAL A 87 -12.91 3.40 -52.79
CA VAL A 87 -12.16 2.15 -52.63
C VAL A 87 -12.37 1.58 -51.22
N GLN A 88 -12.66 0.28 -51.19
CA GLN A 88 -12.49 -0.64 -50.08
C GLN A 88 -10.99 -0.96 -49.94
N GLN A 89 -10.47 -0.97 -48.71
CA GLN A 89 -9.11 -1.32 -48.28
C GLN A 89 -8.10 -0.15 -48.16
N LEU A 90 -7.80 0.22 -46.90
CA LEU A 90 -6.47 0.09 -46.29
C LEU A 90 -6.60 0.35 -44.78
N LEU A 91 -6.74 -0.76 -44.04
CA LEU A 91 -6.49 -0.82 -42.60
C LEU A 91 -4.98 -0.91 -42.37
N PRO A 92 -4.38 -0.11 -41.48
CA PRO A 92 -3.27 -0.59 -40.66
C PRO A 92 -3.86 -1.39 -39.50
N GLN A 93 -3.55 -2.69 -39.50
CA GLN A 93 -3.82 -3.57 -38.36
C GLN A 93 -3.04 -3.08 -37.14
N ILE A 94 -3.75 -2.59 -36.12
CA ILE A 94 -3.28 -2.70 -34.74
C ILE A 94 -4.10 -3.81 -34.10
N THR A 95 -3.48 -4.97 -34.05
CA THR A 95 -4.00 -6.22 -33.52
C THR A 95 -4.12 -6.13 -32.00
N ILE A 96 -5.34 -6.21 -31.48
CA ILE A 96 -5.61 -6.91 -30.22
C ILE A 96 -6.75 -7.89 -30.52
N GLN A 97 -6.37 -9.16 -30.72
CA GLN A 97 -7.30 -10.26 -30.95
C GLN A 97 -7.93 -10.71 -29.63
N ASN A 98 -9.25 -10.69 -29.55
CA ASN A 98 -10.09 -11.89 -29.49
C ASN A 98 -11.55 -11.51 -29.20
N GLU A 99 -12.44 -11.74 -30.15
CA GLU A 99 -13.55 -12.70 -30.03
C GLU A 99 -14.48 -12.65 -31.25
N THR A 100 -14.53 -13.79 -31.94
CA THR A 100 -15.65 -14.42 -32.66
C THR A 100 -16.75 -13.54 -33.28
N LYS A 101 -16.86 -13.66 -34.61
CA LYS A 101 -17.95 -13.17 -35.47
C LYS A 101 -19.32 -13.57 -34.90
N THR A 102 -20.21 -12.61 -34.75
CA THR A 102 -21.60 -12.84 -34.33
C THR A 102 -22.51 -13.11 -35.54
N PRO A 103 -23.61 -13.89 -35.39
CA PRO A 103 -24.56 -14.24 -36.45
C PRO A 103 -25.44 -13.07 -36.96
N ASP A 104 -25.01 -11.83 -36.77
CA ASP A 104 -25.85 -10.64 -36.96
C ASP A 104 -25.70 -10.00 -38.37
N GLU A 105 -24.70 -10.39 -39.17
CA GLU A 105 -24.54 -9.90 -40.56
C GLU A 105 -25.40 -10.69 -41.57
N GLU A 106 -25.73 -11.96 -41.31
CA GLU A 106 -26.67 -12.74 -42.14
C GLU A 106 -28.13 -12.34 -41.91
N LEU A 107 -28.47 -11.75 -40.76
CA LEU A 107 -29.84 -11.37 -40.42
C LEU A 107 -30.29 -10.07 -41.11
N PHE A 108 -29.37 -9.15 -41.39
CA PHE A 108 -29.70 -7.87 -42.02
C PHE A 108 -30.03 -8.00 -43.52
N LEU A 109 -29.39 -8.94 -44.21
CA LEU A 109 -29.70 -9.31 -45.60
C LEU A 109 -30.96 -10.18 -45.71
N PHE A 110 -31.39 -10.84 -44.63
CA PHE A 110 -32.63 -11.64 -44.60
C PHE A 110 -33.86 -10.81 -44.21
N GLU A 111 -33.70 -9.79 -43.34
CA GLU A 111 -34.78 -8.87 -42.97
C GLU A 111 -35.22 -7.97 -44.14
N GLN A 112 -34.33 -7.61 -45.07
CA GLN A 112 -34.70 -6.87 -46.29
C GLN A 112 -35.44 -7.74 -47.34
N ASN A 113 -35.16 -9.05 -47.39
CA ASN A 113 -35.79 -9.96 -48.36
C ASN A 113 -37.22 -10.42 -47.98
N ILE A 114 -37.64 -10.24 -46.73
CA ILE A 114 -38.99 -10.62 -46.27
C ILE A 114 -39.99 -9.45 -46.39
N THR A 115 -39.51 -8.21 -46.48
CA THR A 115 -40.40 -7.03 -46.59
C THR A 115 -40.77 -6.65 -48.03
N GLU A 116 -40.15 -7.24 -49.05
CA GLU A 116 -40.40 -6.86 -50.46
C GLU A 116 -41.05 -7.92 -51.35
N ASN A 117 -41.28 -9.16 -50.89
CA ASN A 117 -41.89 -10.20 -51.73
C ASN A 117 -43.18 -10.80 -51.13
N ASN A 118 -44.27 -10.60 -51.89
CA ASN A 118 -45.64 -11.13 -51.77
C ASN A 118 -46.68 -10.22 -51.08
N GLU A 119 -46.91 -9.05 -51.68
CA GLU A 119 -48.28 -8.73 -52.10
C GLU A 119 -48.58 -9.55 -53.36
N ILE A 120 -49.47 -10.54 -53.28
CA ILE A 120 -50.24 -11.01 -54.43
C ILE A 120 -51.70 -10.94 -54.03
N ASP A 121 -52.37 -10.00 -54.68
CA ASP A 121 -53.80 -9.78 -54.76
C ASP A 121 -54.47 -10.95 -55.52
N ILE A 122 -55.59 -11.47 -55.01
CA ILE A 122 -56.57 -12.24 -55.79
C ILE A 122 -57.96 -11.78 -55.33
N ASN A 123 -58.31 -10.55 -55.70
CA ASN A 123 -59.63 -10.25 -56.22
C ASN A 123 -59.67 -10.66 -57.70
N ASP A 124 -60.19 -11.85 -58.02
CA ASP A 124 -61.11 -12.11 -59.14
C ASP A 124 -61.33 -13.62 -59.31
N ILE A 125 -62.48 -14.13 -58.86
CA ILE A 125 -63.27 -15.08 -59.65
C ILE A 125 -64.72 -14.61 -59.56
N SER A 126 -65.09 -13.89 -60.62
CA SER A 126 -66.43 -13.64 -61.13
C SER A 126 -67.43 -14.77 -60.88
N SER A 127 -68.52 -14.44 -60.21
CA SER A 127 -69.78 -15.16 -60.29
C SER A 127 -70.57 -14.65 -61.50
N GLU A 128 -70.56 -15.40 -62.60
CA GLU A 128 -71.64 -15.37 -63.60
C GLU A 128 -72.48 -16.66 -63.49
N GLU A 129 -73.78 -16.46 -63.65
CA GLU A 129 -74.90 -17.32 -63.33
C GLU A 129 -75.01 -18.60 -64.19
N ILE A 130 -75.65 -19.65 -63.67
CA ILE A 130 -76.80 -20.36 -64.26
C ILE A 130 -77.56 -21.12 -63.13
N VAL A 131 -78.69 -20.53 -62.75
CA VAL A 131 -80.06 -21.09 -62.56
C VAL A 131 -80.27 -22.57 -62.13
N SER A 132 -80.94 -22.70 -60.97
CA SER A 132 -81.90 -23.70 -60.43
C SER A 132 -81.77 -25.21 -60.72
N GLU A 133 -81.76 -26.03 -59.65
CA GLU A 133 -82.94 -26.80 -59.17
C GLU A 133 -82.66 -27.44 -57.79
N ASP A 134 -83.73 -27.65 -57.02
CA ASP A 134 -83.79 -28.01 -55.59
C ASP A 134 -83.09 -29.33 -55.18
N GLU A 135 -82.59 -29.41 -53.92
CA GLU A 135 -83.06 -30.43 -52.95
C GLU A 135 -82.48 -30.27 -51.52
N LYS A 136 -83.25 -30.79 -50.57
CA LYS A 136 -83.30 -30.51 -49.11
C LYS A 136 -82.05 -30.94 -48.32
N ILE A 137 -81.46 -30.01 -47.54
CA ILE A 137 -80.46 -30.32 -46.49
C ILE A 137 -81.16 -30.43 -45.12
N ASN A 138 -80.94 -31.55 -44.43
CA ASN A 138 -81.48 -31.90 -43.12
C ASN A 138 -80.99 -30.95 -42.00
N LEU A 139 -81.90 -30.50 -41.12
CA LEU A 139 -81.61 -29.54 -40.03
C LEU A 139 -80.55 -30.06 -39.03
N ASN A 140 -80.48 -31.37 -38.80
CA ASN A 140 -79.49 -31.98 -37.89
C ASN A 140 -78.04 -31.89 -38.42
N ASP A 141 -77.84 -31.95 -39.73
CA ASP A 141 -76.50 -31.86 -40.33
C ASP A 141 -75.98 -30.42 -40.34
N LYS A 142 -76.87 -29.43 -40.43
CA LYS A 142 -76.55 -28.01 -40.25
C LYS A 142 -76.10 -27.69 -38.82
N GLU A 143 -76.73 -28.26 -37.80
CA GLU A 143 -76.36 -28.03 -36.40
C GLU A 143 -75.03 -28.69 -36.01
N LYS A 144 -74.77 -29.91 -36.51
CA LYS A 144 -73.49 -30.60 -36.31
C LYS A 144 -72.34 -29.86 -36.99
N MET A 145 -72.54 -29.45 -38.25
CA MET A 145 -71.58 -28.59 -38.98
C MET A 145 -71.32 -27.28 -38.25
N LYS A 146 -72.35 -26.65 -37.64
CA LYS A 146 -72.19 -25.44 -36.83
C LYS A 146 -71.30 -25.67 -35.60
N ARG A 147 -71.50 -26.77 -34.86
CA ARG A 147 -70.67 -27.12 -33.69
C ARG A 147 -69.24 -27.46 -34.05
N ASP A 148 -69.04 -28.18 -35.15
CA ASP A 148 -67.70 -28.55 -35.62
C ASP A 148 -66.91 -27.31 -36.09
N VAL A 149 -67.59 -26.38 -36.79
CA VAL A 149 -67.02 -25.07 -37.14
C VAL A 149 -66.71 -24.24 -35.89
N GLU A 150 -67.58 -24.23 -34.87
CA GLU A 150 -67.34 -23.53 -33.60
C GLU A 150 -66.17 -24.12 -32.78
N CYS A 151 -66.02 -25.45 -32.81
CA CYS A 151 -64.90 -26.14 -32.18
C CYS A 151 -63.59 -25.82 -32.91
N TYR A 152 -63.62 -25.84 -34.24
CA TYR A 152 -62.47 -25.50 -35.08
C TYR A 152 -62.05 -24.04 -34.88
N THR A 153 -63.00 -23.08 -34.84
CA THR A 153 -62.68 -21.67 -34.59
C THR A 153 -62.09 -21.44 -33.20
N LYS A 154 -62.64 -22.08 -32.15
CA LYS A 154 -62.05 -22.03 -30.80
C LYS A 154 -60.65 -22.63 -30.75
N ALA A 155 -60.40 -23.75 -31.43
CA ALA A 155 -59.08 -24.36 -31.52
C ALA A 155 -58.08 -23.47 -32.29
N GLU A 156 -58.51 -22.82 -33.36
CA GLU A 156 -57.73 -21.87 -34.17
C GLU A 156 -57.36 -20.62 -33.36
N GLU A 157 -58.30 -20.08 -32.58
CA GLU A 157 -58.06 -18.96 -31.65
C GLU A 157 -57.10 -19.35 -30.52
N LEU A 158 -57.25 -20.55 -29.96
CA LEU A 158 -56.35 -21.08 -28.94
C LEU A 158 -54.93 -21.27 -29.50
N ARG A 159 -54.81 -21.76 -30.74
CA ARG A 159 -53.53 -21.89 -31.45
C ARG A 159 -52.88 -20.52 -31.68
N LYS A 160 -53.65 -19.53 -32.15
CA LYS A 160 -53.19 -18.15 -32.36
C LYS A 160 -52.72 -17.49 -31.05
N THR A 161 -53.49 -17.63 -29.97
CA THR A 161 -53.13 -17.09 -28.64
C THR A 161 -51.90 -17.78 -28.06
N THR A 162 -51.79 -19.11 -28.19
CA THR A 162 -50.62 -19.89 -27.74
C THR A 162 -49.37 -19.51 -28.51
N LYS A 163 -49.46 -19.34 -29.84
CA LYS A 163 -48.36 -18.86 -30.69
C LYS A 163 -47.90 -17.44 -30.29
N ARG A 164 -48.84 -16.54 -29.97
CA ARG A 164 -48.53 -15.19 -29.46
C ARG A 164 -47.80 -15.24 -28.11
N LYS A 165 -48.26 -16.07 -27.16
CA LYS A 165 -47.60 -16.27 -25.86
C LYS A 165 -46.20 -16.87 -26.01
N LEU A 166 -46.02 -17.85 -26.88
CA LEU A 166 -44.72 -18.44 -27.20
C LEU A 166 -43.74 -17.39 -27.76
N LEU A 167 -44.21 -16.54 -28.68
CA LEU A 167 -43.40 -15.49 -29.27
C LEU A 167 -43.00 -14.43 -28.24
N GLN A 168 -43.90 -14.05 -27.32
CA GLN A 168 -43.60 -13.16 -26.22
C GLN A 168 -42.58 -13.76 -25.25
N ALA A 169 -42.71 -15.04 -24.90
CA ALA A 169 -41.76 -15.75 -24.06
C ALA A 169 -40.36 -15.81 -24.71
N LYS A 170 -40.28 -16.16 -26.00
CA LYS A 170 -39.01 -16.17 -26.77
C LYS A 170 -38.36 -14.78 -26.82
N ARG A 171 -39.15 -13.71 -27.02
CA ARG A 171 -38.66 -12.33 -26.98
C ARG A 171 -38.15 -11.94 -25.58
N LYS A 172 -38.81 -12.40 -24.52
CA LYS A 172 -38.40 -12.15 -23.13
C LYS A 172 -37.09 -12.87 -22.79
N ILE A 173 -36.95 -14.13 -23.19
CA ILE A 173 -35.69 -14.90 -23.03
C ILE A 173 -34.54 -14.19 -23.75
N LYS A 174 -34.71 -13.82 -25.03
CA LYS A 174 -33.67 -13.11 -25.80
C LYS A 174 -33.27 -11.76 -25.19
N ARG A 175 -34.22 -11.04 -24.55
CA ARG A 175 -33.89 -9.82 -23.78
C ARG A 175 -33.08 -10.14 -22.53
N LEU A 176 -33.52 -11.10 -21.72
CA LEU A 176 -32.83 -11.50 -20.50
C LEU A 176 -31.42 -12.01 -20.79
N GLU A 177 -31.23 -12.79 -21.85
CA GLU A 177 -29.91 -13.23 -22.31
C GLU A 177 -29.00 -12.05 -22.67
N LYS A 178 -29.52 -11.05 -23.39
CA LYS A 178 -28.77 -9.80 -23.68
C LYS A 178 -28.43 -9.02 -22.42
N GLU A 179 -29.32 -8.97 -21.42
CA GLU A 179 -29.04 -8.32 -20.14
C GLU A 179 -27.98 -9.06 -19.34
N VAL A 180 -28.07 -10.39 -19.25
CA VAL A 180 -27.05 -11.24 -18.63
C VAL A 180 -25.69 -11.06 -19.34
N GLN A 181 -25.66 -11.04 -20.67
CA GLN A 181 -24.45 -10.82 -21.46
C GLN A 181 -23.82 -9.43 -21.17
N LYS A 182 -24.64 -8.38 -21.03
CA LYS A 182 -24.18 -7.04 -20.62
C LYS A 182 -23.63 -7.05 -19.19
N MET A 183 -24.31 -7.73 -18.26
CA MET A 183 -23.87 -7.85 -16.86
C MET A 183 -22.58 -8.66 -16.72
N LYS A 184 -22.30 -9.65 -17.60
CA LYS A 184 -21.07 -10.46 -17.57
C LYS A 184 -19.76 -9.68 -17.79
N ARG A 185 -19.79 -8.43 -18.29
CA ARG A 185 -18.58 -7.58 -18.43
C ARG A 185 -18.13 -6.92 -17.12
N PHE A 186 -19.02 -6.75 -16.15
CA PHE A 186 -18.75 -6.11 -14.87
C PHE A 186 -17.97 -7.00 -13.86
N PRO A 187 -18.19 -8.34 -13.81
CA PRO A 187 -17.48 -9.25 -12.92
C PRO A 187 -15.97 -9.31 -13.12
N SER A 188 -15.44 -9.16 -14.34
CA SER A 188 -14.00 -9.37 -14.58
C SER A 188 -13.12 -8.26 -13.99
N ALA A 189 -13.60 -7.01 -13.98
CA ALA A 189 -12.90 -5.89 -13.34
C ALA A 189 -13.04 -5.93 -11.81
N ILE A 190 -14.23 -6.27 -11.30
CA ILE A 190 -14.49 -6.37 -9.85
C ILE A 190 -13.76 -7.55 -9.22
N ARG A 191 -13.67 -8.69 -9.91
CA ARG A 191 -12.90 -9.87 -9.46
C ARG A 191 -11.41 -9.59 -9.29
N LYS A 192 -10.87 -8.54 -9.92
CA LYS A 192 -9.48 -8.10 -9.67
C LYS A 192 -9.34 -7.28 -8.38
N LEU A 193 -10.41 -6.63 -7.95
CA LEU A 193 -10.40 -5.71 -6.79
C LEU A 193 -10.90 -6.38 -5.51
N PHE A 194 -11.88 -7.27 -5.63
CA PHE A 194 -12.61 -7.87 -4.53
C PHE A 194 -12.58 -9.39 -4.60
N TYR A 195 -12.50 -10.01 -3.43
CA TYR A 195 -12.62 -11.47 -3.29
C TYR A 195 -14.08 -11.92 -3.36
N ASP A 196 -14.31 -13.22 -3.55
CA ASP A 196 -15.66 -13.76 -3.78
C ASP A 196 -16.63 -13.50 -2.62
N ASP A 197 -16.16 -13.45 -1.37
CA ASP A 197 -16.98 -13.11 -0.20
C ASP A 197 -17.46 -11.65 -0.23
N GLN A 198 -16.58 -10.72 -0.61
CA GLN A 198 -16.88 -9.32 -0.83
C GLN A 198 -17.87 -9.13 -1.99
N ILE A 199 -17.66 -9.84 -3.10
CA ILE A 199 -18.56 -9.80 -4.26
C ILE A 199 -19.93 -10.34 -3.91
N LYS A 200 -20.01 -11.45 -3.18
CA LYS A 200 -21.29 -12.01 -2.71
C LYS A 200 -22.05 -11.04 -1.80
N LEU A 201 -21.34 -10.31 -0.93
CA LEU A 201 -21.95 -9.25 -0.13
C LEU A 201 -22.51 -8.12 -1.00
N LEU A 202 -21.70 -7.60 -1.94
CA LEU A 202 -22.11 -6.52 -2.85
C LEU A 202 -23.28 -6.93 -3.77
N CYS A 203 -23.33 -8.20 -4.19
CA CYS A 203 -24.40 -8.76 -5.00
C CYS A 203 -25.65 -9.12 -4.17
N GLY A 204 -25.66 -8.88 -2.87
CA GLY A 204 -26.82 -9.10 -2.01
C GLY A 204 -27.13 -10.57 -1.67
N TYR A 205 -26.19 -11.50 -1.91
CA TYR A 205 -26.36 -12.90 -1.51
C TYR A 205 -26.51 -13.05 0.01
N TYR A 206 -25.90 -12.13 0.77
CA TYR A 206 -26.03 -12.05 2.22
C TYR A 206 -26.20 -10.58 2.65
N LYS A 207 -26.92 -10.33 3.74
CA LYS A 207 -26.95 -9.00 4.40
C LYS A 207 -25.66 -8.69 5.17
N LYS A 208 -25.00 -9.74 5.68
CA LYS A 208 -23.72 -9.70 6.38
C LYS A 208 -22.94 -10.97 6.02
N VAL A 209 -21.64 -10.83 5.82
CA VAL A 209 -20.77 -11.98 5.51
C VAL A 209 -20.71 -12.89 6.75
N PRO A 210 -21.08 -14.18 6.64
CA PRO A 210 -21.05 -15.09 7.78
C PRO A 210 -19.60 -15.41 8.19
N VAL A 211 -18.74 -15.72 7.22
CA VAL A 211 -17.32 -16.00 7.41
C VAL A 211 -16.53 -15.32 6.30
N TRP A 212 -15.58 -14.48 6.68
CA TRP A 212 -14.65 -13.82 5.76
C TRP A 212 -13.53 -14.78 5.37
N CYS A 213 -13.10 -14.76 4.11
CA CYS A 213 -11.97 -15.56 3.67
C CYS A 213 -10.64 -14.98 4.20
N ASN A 214 -9.59 -15.81 4.22
CA ASN A 214 -8.29 -15.41 4.78
C ASN A 214 -7.65 -14.29 3.96
N GLU A 215 -7.87 -14.26 2.63
CA GLU A 215 -7.34 -13.25 1.74
C GLU A 215 -7.96 -11.88 2.02
N THR A 216 -9.28 -11.83 2.24
CA THR A 216 -9.98 -10.61 2.66
C THR A 216 -9.50 -10.15 4.02
N LEU A 217 -9.30 -11.06 4.97
CA LEU A 217 -8.77 -10.73 6.30
C LEU A 217 -7.33 -10.18 6.22
N GLN A 218 -6.45 -10.80 5.43
CA GLN A 218 -5.08 -10.31 5.21
C GLN A 218 -5.10 -8.90 4.58
N LYS A 219 -5.93 -8.67 3.56
CA LYS A 219 -6.11 -7.36 2.96
C LYS A 219 -6.62 -6.33 3.97
N ALA A 220 -7.58 -6.70 4.80
CA ALA A 220 -8.10 -5.85 5.86
C ALA A 220 -7.03 -5.49 6.90
N TYR A 221 -6.20 -6.45 7.34
CA TYR A 221 -5.06 -6.15 8.23
C TYR A 221 -4.06 -5.20 7.58
N ARG A 222 -3.73 -5.40 6.30
CA ARG A 222 -2.83 -4.49 5.55
C ARG A 222 -3.38 -3.07 5.54
N TYR A 223 -4.68 -2.89 5.27
CA TYR A 223 -5.30 -1.57 5.34
C TYR A 223 -5.26 -0.99 6.75
N LYS A 224 -5.56 -1.79 7.77
CA LYS A 224 -5.51 -1.33 9.17
C LYS A 224 -4.11 -0.85 9.56
N PHE A 225 -3.06 -1.57 9.17
CA PHE A 225 -1.68 -1.19 9.50
C PHE A 225 -1.19 -0.02 8.65
N ALA A 226 -1.59 0.10 7.38
CA ALA A 226 -1.20 1.19 6.51
C ALA A 226 -1.89 2.53 6.87
N CYS A 227 -3.13 2.49 7.37
CA CYS A 227 -3.95 3.69 7.61
C CYS A 227 -3.91 4.16 9.07
N SER A 228 -2.73 4.11 9.70
CA SER A 228 -2.53 4.59 11.08
C SER A 228 -3.40 3.91 12.14
N GLY A 229 -3.82 2.66 11.90
CA GLY A 229 -4.53 1.83 12.88
C GLY A 229 -6.04 1.79 12.71
N SER A 230 -6.76 1.84 13.84
CA SER A 230 -8.20 1.54 13.88
C SER A 230 -9.05 2.62 13.22
N SER A 231 -8.76 3.90 13.45
CA SER A 231 -9.58 5.02 12.96
C SER A 231 -9.55 5.12 11.44
N GLY A 232 -8.36 5.05 10.82
CA GLY A 232 -8.26 5.09 9.36
C GLY A 232 -8.86 3.84 8.70
N TYR A 233 -8.78 2.68 9.36
CA TYR A 233 -9.47 1.48 8.87
C TYR A 233 -10.98 1.62 8.88
N GLU A 234 -11.56 2.19 9.95
CA GLU A 234 -13.02 2.39 10.05
C GLU A 234 -13.56 3.30 8.95
N GLU A 235 -12.83 4.36 8.60
CA GLU A 235 -13.19 5.23 7.48
C GLU A 235 -13.22 4.46 6.15
N ILE A 236 -12.24 3.60 5.89
CA ILE A 236 -12.21 2.78 4.68
C ILE A 236 -13.29 1.70 4.70
N ALA A 237 -13.51 1.07 5.85
CA ALA A 237 -14.48 0.00 6.01
C ALA A 237 -15.93 0.50 5.96
N ARG A 238 -16.16 1.83 6.05
CA ARG A 238 -17.48 2.43 5.86
C ARG A 238 -17.97 2.28 4.42
N ASP A 239 -17.07 2.48 3.45
CA ASP A 239 -17.42 2.50 2.02
C ASP A 239 -17.03 1.23 1.28
N LEU A 240 -16.22 0.35 1.89
CA LEU A 240 -15.79 -0.92 1.30
C LEU A 240 -16.35 -2.14 2.04
N PRO A 241 -16.61 -3.26 1.32
CA PRO A 241 -17.07 -4.51 1.92
C PRO A 241 -15.94 -5.19 2.70
N LEU A 242 -15.64 -4.69 3.89
CA LEU A 242 -14.54 -5.15 4.74
C LEU A 242 -15.05 -5.68 6.09
N PRO A 243 -14.30 -6.57 6.76
CA PRO A 243 -14.65 -7.05 8.09
C PRO A 243 -14.68 -5.91 9.10
N SER A 244 -15.56 -6.01 10.10
CA SER A 244 -15.54 -5.07 11.23
C SER A 244 -14.28 -5.23 12.09
N LEU A 245 -13.88 -4.19 12.82
CA LEU A 245 -12.76 -4.27 13.77
C LEU A 245 -12.92 -5.40 14.79
N ARG A 246 -14.15 -5.66 15.25
CA ARG A 246 -14.45 -6.77 16.15
C ARG A 246 -14.14 -8.13 15.52
N THR A 247 -14.42 -8.29 14.22
CA THR A 247 -14.11 -9.52 13.48
C THR A 247 -12.60 -9.73 13.37
N LEU A 248 -11.85 -8.65 13.07
CA LEU A 248 -10.39 -8.69 13.05
C LEU A 248 -9.83 -9.05 14.43
N ARG A 249 -10.27 -8.38 15.51
CA ARG A 249 -9.83 -8.69 16.88
C ARG A 249 -10.11 -10.15 17.26
N ARG A 250 -11.33 -10.65 16.99
CA ARG A 250 -11.70 -12.04 17.26
C ARG A 250 -10.80 -13.04 16.51
N ARG A 251 -10.38 -12.72 15.29
CA ARG A 251 -9.50 -13.61 14.50
C ARG A 251 -8.09 -13.71 15.08
N LEU A 252 -7.60 -12.68 15.76
CA LEU A 252 -6.30 -12.69 16.44
C LEU A 252 -6.39 -13.11 17.92
N GLN A 253 -7.59 -13.35 18.45
CA GLN A 253 -7.80 -13.62 19.87
C GLN A 253 -7.08 -14.89 20.36
N SER A 254 -6.84 -15.86 19.48
CA SER A 254 -6.11 -17.08 19.81
C SER A 254 -4.60 -16.85 19.95
N LEU A 255 -4.06 -15.74 19.46
CA LEU A 255 -2.66 -15.38 19.62
C LEU A 255 -2.51 -14.58 20.91
N GLN A 256 -1.99 -15.24 21.94
CA GLN A 256 -1.68 -14.64 23.22
C GLN A 256 -0.17 -14.45 23.30
N PHE A 257 0.26 -13.30 23.83
CA PHE A 257 1.67 -12.94 23.97
C PHE A 257 1.89 -12.56 25.43
N ASP A 258 2.03 -13.57 26.27
CA ASP A 258 2.28 -13.35 27.70
C ASP A 258 3.72 -12.89 27.95
N SER A 259 3.96 -12.32 29.12
CA SER A 259 5.31 -11.90 29.51
C SER A 259 6.21 -13.13 29.63
N GLY A 260 7.39 -13.03 29.05
CA GLY A 260 8.29 -14.16 28.87
C GLY A 260 8.97 -14.13 27.51
N ILE A 261 9.56 -15.27 27.14
CA ILE A 261 10.03 -15.54 25.79
C ILE A 261 8.82 -15.90 24.93
N LEU A 262 8.65 -15.17 23.83
CA LEU A 262 7.51 -15.27 22.92
C LEU A 262 7.73 -16.40 21.91
N ASN A 263 7.36 -17.63 22.26
CA ASN A 263 7.54 -18.80 21.41
C ASN A 263 6.81 -18.67 20.07
N GLU A 264 5.62 -18.06 20.08
CA GLU A 264 4.80 -17.80 18.90
C GLU A 264 5.56 -16.92 17.89
N VAL A 265 6.39 -15.99 18.40
CA VAL A 265 7.21 -15.13 17.56
C VAL A 265 8.38 -15.89 16.96
N PHE A 266 8.97 -16.86 17.69
CA PHE A 266 10.00 -17.73 17.13
C PHE A 266 9.45 -18.60 16.00
N ASP A 267 8.20 -19.07 16.08
CA ASP A 267 7.55 -19.78 14.98
C ASP A 267 7.42 -18.90 13.72
N PHE A 268 7.01 -17.64 13.88
CA PHE A 268 6.97 -16.69 12.77
C PHE A 268 8.36 -16.34 12.24
N LEU A 269 9.35 -16.22 13.11
CA LEU A 269 10.74 -15.99 12.73
C LEU A 269 11.30 -17.18 11.94
N ALA A 270 10.98 -18.43 12.31
CA ALA A 270 11.44 -19.61 11.58
C ALA A 270 10.97 -19.58 10.11
N ILE A 271 9.70 -19.22 9.86
CA ILE A 271 9.16 -19.03 8.50
C ILE A 271 9.90 -17.92 7.74
N LYS A 272 10.29 -16.85 8.43
CA LYS A 272 11.06 -15.76 7.84
C LYS A 272 12.49 -16.19 7.50
N VAL A 273 13.14 -16.91 8.41
CA VAL A 273 14.51 -17.39 8.24
C VAL A 273 14.60 -18.41 7.11
N SER A 274 13.56 -19.23 6.90
CA SER A 274 13.51 -20.16 5.75
C SER A 274 13.44 -19.46 4.40
N GLN A 275 13.10 -18.16 4.36
CA GLN A 275 13.07 -17.34 3.14
C GLN A 275 14.38 -16.59 2.88
N PHE A 276 15.36 -16.66 3.80
CA PHE A 276 16.64 -15.98 3.62
C PHE A 276 17.47 -16.65 2.53
N GLN A 277 17.83 -15.86 1.52
CA GLN A 277 18.59 -16.33 0.36
C GLN A 277 20.10 -16.33 0.65
N SER A 278 20.59 -15.34 1.42
CA SER A 278 22.00 -15.23 1.77
C SER A 278 22.27 -15.81 3.15
N GLY A 279 23.43 -16.46 3.30
CA GLY A 279 23.93 -16.84 4.63
C GLY A 279 24.16 -15.63 5.54
N LEU A 280 24.42 -14.45 4.97
CA LEU A 280 24.62 -13.21 5.72
C LEU A 280 23.35 -12.73 6.43
N ASP A 281 22.17 -13.02 5.88
CA ASP A 281 20.88 -12.61 6.44
C ASP A 281 20.57 -13.31 7.78
N LYS A 282 21.22 -14.45 8.02
CA LYS A 282 21.07 -15.24 9.23
C LYS A 282 21.78 -14.63 10.43
N PHE A 283 22.76 -13.75 10.23
CA PHE A 283 23.47 -13.11 11.33
C PHE A 283 22.60 -12.04 12.00
N CYS A 284 22.50 -12.13 13.32
CA CYS A 284 21.74 -11.22 14.15
C CYS A 284 22.46 -10.89 15.46
N GLY A 285 22.01 -9.81 16.10
CA GLY A 285 22.39 -9.44 17.46
C GLY A 285 21.16 -9.34 18.35
N ILE A 286 21.36 -9.55 19.64
CA ILE A 286 20.37 -9.31 20.69
C ILE A 286 20.47 -7.83 21.10
N ILE A 287 19.33 -7.17 21.22
CA ILE A 287 19.23 -5.79 21.71
C ILE A 287 18.28 -5.80 22.89
N LEU A 288 18.71 -5.32 24.05
CA LEU A 288 17.88 -5.17 25.23
C LEU A 288 17.86 -3.73 25.70
N ASP A 289 16.67 -3.26 26.07
CA ASP A 289 16.47 -1.96 26.68
C ASP A 289 15.27 -2.00 27.64
N GLU A 290 15.29 -1.10 28.62
CA GLU A 290 14.27 -1.00 29.65
C GLU A 290 13.50 0.32 29.51
N MET A 291 12.18 0.25 29.44
CA MET A 291 11.31 1.42 29.36
C MET A 291 10.53 1.61 30.65
N LYS A 292 10.48 2.85 31.13
CA LYS A 292 9.63 3.21 32.28
C LYS A 292 8.16 3.12 31.88
N ILE A 293 7.37 2.47 32.72
CA ILE A 293 5.91 2.38 32.58
C ILE A 293 5.21 3.07 33.74
N THR A 294 3.92 3.39 33.59
CA THR A 294 3.10 3.89 34.69
C THR A 294 2.77 2.72 35.62
N PRO A 295 3.24 2.72 36.88
CA PRO A 295 2.91 1.65 37.82
C PRO A 295 1.42 1.64 38.10
N GLY A 296 0.80 0.45 38.09
CA GLY A 296 -0.62 0.30 38.36
C GLY A 296 -1.07 -1.14 38.26
N HIS A 297 -2.12 -1.47 39.00
CA HIS A 297 -2.75 -2.80 38.99
C HIS A 297 -4.07 -2.72 38.25
N THR A 298 -4.28 -3.62 37.29
CA THR A 298 -5.54 -3.71 36.54
C THR A 298 -5.99 -5.15 36.45
N PHE A 299 -7.29 -5.39 36.50
CA PHE A 299 -7.85 -6.74 36.35
C PHE A 299 -8.34 -6.93 34.91
N ASP A 300 -7.72 -7.85 34.19
CA ASP A 300 -8.15 -8.23 32.87
C ASP A 300 -9.25 -9.29 32.97
N HIS A 301 -10.48 -8.89 32.65
CA HIS A 301 -11.64 -9.79 32.67
C HIS A 301 -11.58 -10.87 31.59
N SER A 302 -10.80 -10.65 30.51
CA SER A 302 -10.74 -11.60 29.39
C SER A 302 -9.87 -12.81 29.70
N THR A 303 -8.78 -12.60 30.42
CA THR A 303 -7.86 -13.65 30.89
C THR A 303 -8.15 -14.05 32.33
N ASN A 304 -9.01 -13.30 33.05
CA ASN A 304 -9.30 -13.46 34.47
C ASN A 304 -8.02 -13.36 35.33
N THR A 305 -7.13 -12.43 34.97
CA THR A 305 -5.83 -12.24 35.63
C THR A 305 -5.63 -10.82 36.14
N TYR A 306 -4.85 -10.69 37.21
CA TYR A 306 -4.39 -9.39 37.71
C TYR A 306 -3.07 -9.01 37.03
N LEU A 307 -3.09 -7.90 36.31
CA LEU A 307 -1.94 -7.27 35.67
C LEU A 307 -1.34 -6.20 36.59
N GLY A 308 -0.05 -5.89 36.39
CA GLY A 308 0.64 -4.83 37.13
C GLY A 308 1.78 -5.29 38.04
N ARG A 309 2.02 -6.61 38.12
CA ARG A 309 3.11 -7.20 38.89
C ARG A 309 4.38 -7.35 38.06
N ALA A 310 5.54 -7.25 38.70
CA ALA A 310 6.81 -7.59 38.08
C ALA A 310 6.86 -9.09 37.75
N THR A 311 7.26 -9.43 36.53
CA THR A 311 7.40 -10.82 36.06
C THR A 311 8.84 -11.31 36.15
N LEU A 312 9.81 -10.39 36.19
CA LEU A 312 11.22 -10.66 36.43
C LEU A 312 11.62 -10.01 37.77
N SER A 313 11.49 -10.78 38.85
CA SER A 313 11.81 -10.32 40.21
C SER A 313 12.39 -11.46 41.05
N ASN A 314 13.22 -11.11 42.04
CA ASN A 314 13.72 -12.07 43.01
C ASN A 314 12.54 -12.72 43.76
N GLN A 315 12.65 -14.00 44.13
CA GLN A 315 11.59 -14.76 44.83
C GLN A 315 10.99 -14.04 46.06
N LEU A 316 11.75 -13.18 46.73
CA LEU A 316 11.32 -12.38 47.88
C LEU A 316 10.42 -11.18 47.54
N LYS A 317 10.31 -10.80 46.26
CA LYS A 317 9.63 -9.59 45.76
C LYS A 317 8.64 -9.86 44.63
N GLN A 318 8.13 -11.09 44.56
CA GLN A 318 7.20 -11.56 43.53
C GLN A 318 5.90 -10.73 43.41
N TYR A 319 5.57 -9.93 44.42
CA TYR A 319 4.37 -9.09 44.48
C TYR A 319 4.64 -7.60 44.23
N ASP A 320 5.87 -7.24 43.86
CA ASP A 320 6.20 -5.85 43.56
C ASP A 320 5.42 -5.34 42.35
N THR A 321 5.07 -4.06 42.42
CA THR A 321 4.42 -3.37 41.29
C THR A 321 5.45 -3.15 40.19
N ALA A 322 5.08 -3.50 38.95
CA ALA A 322 5.92 -3.25 37.79
C ALA A 322 6.10 -1.75 37.59
N THR A 323 7.35 -1.32 37.42
CA THR A 323 7.72 0.09 37.20
C THR A 323 8.39 0.30 35.85
N HIS A 324 8.95 -0.77 35.31
CA HIS A 324 9.63 -0.77 34.04
C HIS A 324 9.23 -2.02 33.24
N ALA A 325 9.45 -1.97 31.93
CA ALA A 325 9.31 -3.09 31.03
C ALA A 325 10.64 -3.29 30.29
N LEU A 326 11.26 -4.43 30.52
CA LEU A 326 12.44 -4.90 29.79
C LEU A 326 11.98 -5.54 28.47
N VAL A 327 12.50 -5.06 27.35
CA VAL A 327 12.19 -5.60 26.04
C VAL A 327 13.47 -6.13 25.39
N ILE A 328 13.41 -7.38 24.91
CA ILE A 328 14.52 -8.04 24.24
C ILE A 328 14.13 -8.30 22.78
N MET A 329 14.97 -7.86 21.88
CA MET A 329 14.77 -7.97 20.43
C MET A 329 15.93 -8.70 19.77
N LEU A 330 15.64 -9.40 18.67
CA LEU A 330 16.64 -9.80 17.69
C LEU A 330 16.67 -8.78 16.55
N GLY A 331 17.87 -8.33 16.18
CA GLY A 331 18.10 -7.43 15.05
C GLY A 331 19.02 -8.08 14.03
N GLY A 332 18.63 -8.07 12.75
CA GLY A 332 19.47 -8.55 11.66
C GLY A 332 20.68 -7.65 11.41
N ILE A 333 21.84 -8.27 11.20
CA ILE A 333 23.11 -7.59 10.90
C ILE A 333 23.30 -7.47 9.38
N GLY A 334 23.14 -8.58 8.65
CA GLY A 334 23.31 -8.62 7.19
C GLY A 334 22.15 -7.97 6.44
N SER A 335 20.92 -8.09 6.95
CA SER A 335 19.74 -7.42 6.41
C SER A 335 18.95 -6.72 7.51
N ARG A 336 18.28 -5.62 7.12
CA ARG A 336 17.55 -4.77 8.05
C ARG A 336 16.23 -5.43 8.46
N TRP A 337 16.23 -6.05 9.62
CA TRP A 337 15.01 -6.45 10.31
C TRP A 337 15.18 -6.40 11.82
N LYS A 338 14.07 -6.30 12.53
CA LYS A 338 14.03 -6.39 13.99
C LYS A 338 12.76 -7.09 14.43
N GLN A 339 12.83 -7.86 15.51
CA GLN A 339 11.70 -8.57 16.06
C GLN A 339 11.82 -8.62 17.58
N VAL A 340 10.76 -8.22 18.28
CA VAL A 340 10.65 -8.42 19.73
C VAL A 340 10.43 -9.90 19.99
N VAL A 341 11.32 -10.51 20.78
CA VAL A 341 11.31 -11.95 21.06
C VAL A 341 11.02 -12.28 22.52
N ALA A 342 11.21 -11.32 23.42
CA ALA A 342 10.82 -11.47 24.81
C ALA A 342 10.51 -10.11 25.43
N TYR A 343 9.63 -10.11 26.43
CA TYR A 343 9.41 -8.96 27.27
C TYR A 343 9.08 -9.36 28.71
N TYR A 344 9.60 -8.57 29.65
CA TYR A 344 9.44 -8.78 31.08
C TYR A 344 9.08 -7.47 31.77
N PHE A 345 8.29 -7.57 32.83
CA PHE A 345 8.00 -6.46 33.73
C PHE A 345 8.95 -6.51 34.92
N THR A 346 9.59 -5.39 35.21
CA THR A 346 10.65 -5.28 36.23
C THR A 346 10.25 -4.27 37.30
N SER A 347 10.69 -4.54 38.54
CA SER A 347 10.62 -3.59 39.64
C SER A 347 11.97 -2.89 39.83
N SER A 348 12.20 -2.24 40.97
CA SER A 348 13.47 -1.56 41.28
C SER A 348 14.68 -2.49 41.42
N SER A 349 14.44 -3.80 41.56
CA SER A 349 15.49 -4.81 41.66
C SER A 349 15.19 -5.98 40.75
N VAL A 350 16.15 -6.34 39.89
CA VAL A 350 16.04 -7.42 38.91
C VAL A 350 17.06 -8.51 39.25
N ASP A 351 16.63 -9.77 39.17
CA ASP A 351 17.55 -10.91 39.27
C ASP A 351 18.40 -10.99 38.00
N THR A 352 19.66 -10.59 38.10
CA THR A 352 20.58 -10.59 36.97
C THR A 352 20.95 -12.02 36.53
N LEU A 353 20.91 -12.99 37.45
CA LEU A 353 21.19 -14.39 37.10
C LEU A 353 20.08 -14.95 36.22
N GLN A 354 18.82 -14.71 36.60
CA GLN A 354 17.67 -15.08 35.78
C GLN A 354 17.71 -14.40 34.40
N LEU A 355 18.14 -13.14 34.34
CA LEU A 355 18.31 -12.43 33.07
C LEU A 355 19.38 -13.10 32.18
N LYS A 356 20.49 -13.57 32.75
CA LYS A 356 21.50 -14.33 32.01
C LYS A 356 20.91 -15.59 31.39
N GLU A 357 20.17 -16.38 32.18
CA GLU A 357 19.54 -17.62 31.72
C GLU A 357 18.55 -17.35 30.58
N ILE A 358 17.75 -16.27 30.68
CA ILE A 358 16.84 -15.84 29.61
C ILE A 358 17.59 -15.50 28.32
N ILE A 359 18.71 -14.77 28.42
CA ILE A 359 19.52 -14.42 27.24
C ILE A 359 20.10 -15.69 26.59
N GLU A 360 20.62 -16.62 27.38
CA GLU A 360 21.13 -17.91 26.89
C GLU A 360 20.00 -18.74 26.24
N GLU A 361 18.80 -18.77 26.81
CA GLU A 361 17.63 -19.43 26.21
C GLU A 361 17.23 -18.80 24.86
N ILE A 362 17.22 -17.47 24.78
CA ILE A 362 16.95 -16.74 23.52
C ILE A 362 17.99 -17.09 22.45
N ILE A 363 19.28 -17.15 22.82
CA ILE A 363 20.36 -17.55 21.92
C ILE A 363 20.13 -18.97 21.41
N ASN A 364 19.81 -19.92 22.31
CA ASN A 364 19.52 -21.30 21.95
C ASN A 364 18.35 -21.41 20.97
N LYS A 365 17.23 -20.71 21.24
CA LYS A 365 16.07 -20.70 20.35
C LYS A 365 16.37 -20.07 18.99
N ALA A 366 17.14 -18.97 18.97
CA ALA A 366 17.54 -18.31 17.73
C ALA A 366 18.44 -19.21 16.86
N GLU A 367 19.43 -19.86 17.45
CA GLU A 367 20.32 -20.78 16.74
C GLU A 367 19.58 -22.03 16.25
N ALA A 368 18.61 -22.54 17.03
CA ALA A 368 17.77 -23.67 16.63
C ALA A 368 16.94 -23.41 15.36
N ILE A 369 16.49 -22.18 15.14
CA ILE A 369 15.78 -21.79 13.91
C ILE A 369 16.71 -21.41 12.75
N GLY A 370 18.02 -21.52 12.93
CA GLY A 370 19.04 -21.28 11.91
C GLY A 370 19.57 -19.84 11.83
N LEU A 371 19.28 -18.99 12.82
CA LEU A 371 19.97 -17.70 12.98
C LEU A 371 21.37 -17.90 13.57
N ARG A 372 22.22 -16.89 13.44
CA ARG A 372 23.56 -16.85 14.04
C ARG A 372 23.69 -15.61 14.91
N VAL A 373 23.68 -15.80 16.23
CA VAL A 373 23.78 -14.68 17.17
C VAL A 373 25.25 -14.29 17.34
N LEU A 374 25.58 -13.03 17.09
CA LEU A 374 26.96 -12.52 17.17
C LEU A 374 27.20 -11.61 18.38
N SER A 375 26.20 -10.82 18.74
CA SER A 375 26.37 -9.79 19.77
C SER A 375 25.17 -9.61 20.67
N VAL A 376 25.43 -9.05 21.85
CA VAL A 376 24.44 -8.55 22.80
C VAL A 376 24.70 -7.05 22.99
N THR A 377 23.68 -6.24 22.72
CA THR A 377 23.74 -4.78 22.83
C THR A 377 22.80 -4.28 23.91
N SER A 378 23.32 -3.47 24.83
CA SER A 378 22.53 -2.86 25.90
C SER A 378 23.07 -1.47 26.28
N ASP A 379 22.31 -0.73 27.09
CA ASP A 379 22.84 0.45 27.77
C ASP A 379 23.85 0.06 28.88
N MET A 380 24.40 1.07 29.57
CA MET A 380 25.35 0.91 30.67
C MET A 380 24.67 1.05 32.05
N GLY A 381 23.39 0.70 32.16
CA GLY A 381 22.68 0.65 33.43
C GLY A 381 23.29 -0.37 34.40
N SER A 382 23.06 -0.19 35.70
CA SER A 382 23.64 -1.08 36.75
C SER A 382 23.27 -2.55 36.56
N MET A 383 22.03 -2.83 36.19
CA MET A 383 21.55 -4.17 35.84
C MET A 383 22.34 -4.78 34.67
N ASN A 384 22.52 -4.03 33.59
CA ASN A 384 23.22 -4.49 32.40
C ASN A 384 24.72 -4.68 32.64
N MET A 385 25.35 -3.79 33.42
CA MET A 385 26.75 -3.98 33.85
C MET A 385 26.91 -5.23 34.74
N SER A 386 25.93 -5.53 35.59
CA SER A 386 25.91 -6.79 36.37
C SER A 386 25.81 -8.00 35.43
N LEU A 387 24.93 -7.94 34.42
CA LEU A 387 24.76 -8.99 33.42
C LEU A 387 26.06 -9.25 32.66
N TRP A 388 26.73 -8.20 32.21
CA TRP A 388 28.02 -8.28 31.52
C TRP A 388 29.07 -9.01 32.38
N LYS A 389 29.16 -8.69 33.67
CA LYS A 389 30.08 -9.39 34.59
C LYS A 389 29.78 -10.87 34.71
N LEU A 390 28.50 -11.28 34.71
CA LEU A 390 28.11 -12.70 34.74
C LEU A 390 28.49 -13.46 33.45
N PHE A 391 28.72 -12.76 32.35
CA PHE A 391 29.30 -13.29 31.11
C PHE A 391 30.83 -13.16 31.06
N GLY A 392 31.48 -12.70 32.13
CA GLY A 392 32.94 -12.51 32.17
C GLY A 392 33.44 -11.30 31.39
N ILE A 393 32.54 -10.37 31.06
CA ILE A 393 32.86 -9.11 30.39
C ILE A 393 33.35 -8.11 31.44
N ASN A 394 34.50 -7.50 31.17
CA ASN A 394 35.12 -6.55 32.09
C ASN A 394 35.73 -5.38 31.33
N ALA A 395 35.44 -4.17 31.81
CA ALA A 395 36.08 -2.94 31.40
C ALA A 395 36.42 -2.16 32.68
N SER A 396 37.68 -2.19 33.09
CA SER A 396 38.17 -1.49 34.27
C SER A 396 39.25 -0.49 33.88
N LYS A 397 39.39 0.59 34.65
CA LYS A 397 40.30 1.71 34.34
C LYS A 397 41.76 1.28 34.11
N TYR A 398 42.21 0.25 34.81
CA TYR A 398 43.59 -0.23 34.79
C TYR A 398 43.72 -1.70 34.33
N GLY A 399 42.63 -2.33 33.92
CA GLY A 399 42.62 -3.73 33.51
C GLY A 399 42.42 -3.89 32.00
N THR A 400 42.81 -5.04 31.48
CA THR A 400 42.58 -5.39 30.08
C THR A 400 41.08 -5.46 29.79
N ILE A 401 40.64 -4.75 28.75
CA ILE A 401 39.25 -4.78 28.31
C ILE A 401 38.96 -6.16 27.72
N ASN A 402 37.95 -6.84 28.25
CA ASN A 402 37.37 -8.03 27.66
C ASN A 402 35.91 -7.78 27.32
N ASN A 403 35.59 -7.71 26.03
CA ASN A 403 34.25 -7.43 25.51
C ASN A 403 33.58 -8.66 24.88
N SER A 404 34.11 -9.86 25.10
CA SER A 404 33.51 -11.08 24.53
C SER A 404 33.71 -12.30 25.41
N CYS A 405 32.83 -13.29 25.23
CA CYS A 405 32.88 -14.59 25.89
C CYS A 405 32.73 -15.72 24.85
N PRO A 406 33.05 -16.98 25.20
CA PRO A 406 32.68 -18.14 24.38
C PRO A 406 31.17 -18.15 24.11
N HIS A 407 30.77 -18.51 22.88
CA HIS A 407 29.37 -18.50 22.50
C HIS A 407 28.63 -19.70 23.15
N PRO A 408 27.45 -19.50 23.79
CA PRO A 408 26.78 -20.55 24.59
C PRO A 408 26.44 -21.84 23.83
N VAL A 409 26.23 -21.75 22.51
CA VAL A 409 25.87 -22.89 21.64
C VAL A 409 27.09 -23.51 20.96
N ASP A 410 28.19 -22.76 20.84
CA ASP A 410 29.33 -23.14 19.99
C ASP A 410 30.61 -22.51 20.54
N ASN A 411 31.40 -23.29 21.26
CA ASN A 411 32.59 -22.82 21.95
C ASN A 411 33.70 -22.30 21.01
N GLU A 412 33.65 -22.60 19.71
CA GLU A 412 34.61 -22.07 18.74
C GLU A 412 34.29 -20.62 18.33
N ARG A 413 33.04 -20.18 18.56
CA ARG A 413 32.59 -18.82 18.28
C ARG A 413 32.65 -17.94 19.53
N ARG A 414 32.71 -16.63 19.28
CA ARG A 414 32.64 -15.61 20.32
C ARG A 414 31.30 -14.90 20.28
N LEU A 415 30.76 -14.60 21.45
CA LEU A 415 29.65 -13.68 21.66
C LEU A 415 30.20 -12.34 22.13
N TYR A 416 29.90 -11.26 21.40
CA TYR A 416 30.43 -9.92 21.68
C TYR A 416 29.42 -9.06 22.43
N PHE A 417 29.87 -8.34 23.46
CA PHE A 417 29.04 -7.39 24.20
C PHE A 417 29.37 -5.97 23.72
N ILE A 418 28.33 -5.26 23.29
CA ILE A 418 28.43 -3.93 22.70
C ILE A 418 27.59 -2.98 23.54
N HIS A 419 28.17 -1.86 23.95
CA HIS A 419 27.40 -0.82 24.61
C HIS A 419 26.64 0.01 23.57
N ASP A 420 25.52 0.61 23.96
CA ASP A 420 24.86 1.59 23.12
C ASP A 420 25.78 2.81 22.88
N ALA A 421 26.20 2.98 21.63
CA ALA A 421 27.12 4.05 21.21
C ALA A 421 26.51 5.45 21.40
N ALA A 422 25.21 5.62 21.19
CA ALA A 422 24.54 6.90 21.36
C ALA A 422 24.47 7.29 22.84
N HIS A 423 24.22 6.34 23.73
CA HIS A 423 24.28 6.59 25.18
C HIS A 423 25.71 6.88 25.65
N ALA A 424 26.70 6.11 25.19
CA ALA A 424 28.10 6.36 25.50
C ALA A 424 28.56 7.75 25.05
N PHE A 425 28.20 8.16 23.83
CA PHE A 425 28.56 9.48 23.29
C PHE A 425 27.91 10.64 24.06
N LYS A 426 26.63 10.50 24.43
CA LYS A 426 25.96 11.47 25.32
C LYS A 426 26.68 11.58 26.67
N ASN A 427 27.08 10.45 27.25
CA ASN A 427 27.79 10.45 28.52
C ASN A 427 29.19 11.08 28.41
N LEU A 428 29.90 10.87 27.31
CA LEU A 428 31.18 11.52 27.03
C LEU A 428 31.04 13.05 26.94
N SER A 429 30.11 13.53 26.11
CA SER A 429 29.82 14.96 25.96
C SER A 429 29.41 15.61 27.29
N GLN A 430 28.54 14.95 28.06
CA GLN A 430 28.14 15.44 29.38
C GLN A 430 29.27 15.38 30.41
N GLY A 431 30.13 14.37 30.32
CA GLY A 431 31.34 14.24 31.13
C GLY A 431 32.29 15.41 30.89
N LEU A 432 32.53 15.76 29.62
CA LEU A 432 33.33 16.92 29.23
C LEU A 432 32.79 18.22 29.84
N LEU A 433 31.50 18.49 29.64
CA LEU A 433 30.88 19.74 30.10
C LEU A 433 30.83 19.85 31.64
N ARG A 434 30.65 18.72 32.36
CA ARG A 434 30.58 18.71 33.83
C ARG A 434 31.96 18.79 34.49
N ASN A 435 32.91 18.02 33.98
CA ASN A 435 34.27 17.97 34.52
C ASN A 435 35.13 19.15 34.06
N LYS A 436 34.63 19.92 33.07
CA LYS A 436 35.30 20.99 32.34
C LYS A 436 36.43 20.51 31.45
N TYR A 437 37.16 19.46 31.80
CA TYR A 437 38.17 18.89 30.94
C TYR A 437 38.16 17.36 30.95
N ILE A 438 38.73 16.76 29.91
CA ILE A 438 38.99 15.32 29.80
C ILE A 438 40.45 15.12 29.43
N THR A 439 41.11 14.14 30.05
CA THR A 439 42.46 13.70 29.70
C THR A 439 42.38 12.47 28.80
N ILE A 440 43.07 12.53 27.67
CA ILE A 440 43.21 11.46 26.70
C ILE A 440 44.45 10.63 27.07
N PRO A 441 44.35 9.30 27.08
CA PRO A 441 45.50 8.41 27.28
C PRO A 441 46.64 8.64 26.27
N ASP A 442 47.89 8.63 26.74
CA ASP A 442 49.08 8.93 25.93
C ASP A 442 49.27 8.01 24.70
N ASN A 443 48.76 6.78 24.79
CA ASN A 443 48.77 5.83 23.67
C ASN A 443 47.86 6.29 22.52
N LEU A 444 46.71 6.90 22.81
CA LEU A 444 45.83 7.46 21.79
C LEU A 444 46.39 8.76 21.21
N VAL A 445 47.00 9.60 22.06
CA VAL A 445 47.70 10.83 21.64
C VAL A 445 48.79 10.49 20.63
N SER A 446 49.59 9.46 20.90
CA SER A 446 50.64 9.00 20.00
C SER A 446 50.08 8.38 18.72
N LEU A 447 49.00 7.61 18.82
CA LEU A 447 48.38 6.91 17.69
C LEU A 447 47.76 7.89 16.68
N TYR A 448 47.06 8.91 17.18
CA TYR A 448 46.35 9.90 16.36
C TYR A 448 47.13 11.21 16.17
N GLN A 449 48.37 11.28 16.68
CA GLN A 449 49.24 12.47 16.60
C GLN A 449 48.55 13.73 17.13
N LEU A 450 47.87 13.58 18.28
CA LEU A 450 47.12 14.67 18.87
C LEU A 450 48.07 15.73 19.45
N PRO A 451 47.75 17.02 19.32
CA PRO A 451 48.62 18.09 19.79
C PRO A 451 48.69 18.17 21.32
N THR A 452 47.63 17.73 22.01
CA THR A 452 47.53 17.73 23.47
C THR A 452 46.86 16.46 23.97
N ASN A 453 47.14 16.09 25.21
CA ASN A 453 46.43 15.02 25.91
C ASN A 453 45.27 15.54 26.77
N VAL A 454 44.95 16.85 26.72
CA VAL A 454 43.87 17.47 27.48
C VAL A 454 42.92 18.16 26.52
N VAL A 455 41.63 17.92 26.72
CA VAL A 455 40.51 18.62 26.07
C VAL A 455 39.82 19.47 27.12
N ASP A 456 39.81 20.80 26.96
CA ASP A 456 39.11 21.72 27.86
C ASP A 456 37.83 22.27 27.22
N ALA A 457 36.71 22.16 27.92
CA ALA A 457 35.40 22.66 27.53
C ALA A 457 35.27 24.19 27.66
N SER A 458 36.19 24.86 28.36
CA SER A 458 36.17 26.31 28.55
C SER A 458 36.19 27.05 27.20
N HIS A 459 36.95 26.55 26.22
CA HIS A 459 37.02 27.12 24.88
C HIS A 459 35.70 27.06 24.10
N LEU A 460 34.81 26.11 24.42
CA LEU A 460 33.46 26.07 23.83
C LEU A 460 32.61 27.27 24.27
N LEU A 461 32.78 27.72 25.52
CA LEU A 461 32.11 28.93 26.02
C LEU A 461 32.67 30.18 25.33
N THR A 462 33.99 30.25 25.14
CA THR A 462 34.65 31.34 24.43
C THR A 462 34.14 31.44 22.99
N LEU A 463 34.11 30.33 22.25
CA LEU A 463 33.56 30.27 20.89
C LEU A 463 32.10 30.75 20.85
N CYS A 464 31.26 30.32 21.80
CA CYS A 464 29.88 30.81 21.88
C CYS A 464 29.82 32.32 22.12
N SER A 465 30.65 32.86 23.01
CA SER A 465 30.68 34.29 23.32
C SER A 465 31.20 35.14 22.16
N GLU A 466 32.20 34.67 21.42
CA GLU A 466 32.71 35.37 20.23
C GLU A 466 31.69 35.38 19.09
N GLN A 467 30.98 34.27 18.88
CA GLN A 467 29.87 34.20 17.92
C GLN A 467 28.71 35.14 18.30
N GLU A 468 28.40 35.29 19.59
CA GLU A 468 27.36 36.22 20.08
C GLU A 468 27.76 37.71 19.92
N ASN A 469 29.06 38.01 20.00
CA ASN A 469 29.60 39.37 19.85
C ASN A 469 29.73 39.83 18.39
N THR A 470 29.67 38.90 17.44
CA THR A 470 29.75 39.23 16.01
C THR A 470 28.39 39.78 15.57
N LEU A 471 28.35 41.05 15.14
CA LEU A 471 27.12 41.83 14.82
C LEU A 471 26.19 41.18 13.78
N ASP A 472 26.65 40.15 13.07
CA ASP A 472 25.92 39.44 12.03
C ASP A 472 25.77 37.95 12.39
N PHE A 473 24.70 37.61 13.13
CA PHE A 473 24.38 36.24 13.56
C PHE A 473 24.24 35.24 12.39
N SER A 474 24.17 35.75 11.15
CA SER A 474 24.06 34.98 9.92
C SER A 474 25.37 34.27 9.50
N LEU A 475 26.53 34.68 10.04
CA LEU A 475 27.87 34.18 9.68
C LEU A 475 28.61 33.52 10.86
N ALA A 476 27.90 32.87 11.78
CA ALA A 476 28.54 32.14 12.88
C ALA A 476 29.35 30.93 12.38
N LEU A 477 30.57 30.74 12.92
CA LEU A 477 31.46 29.62 12.58
C LEU A 477 30.85 28.25 12.94
N ALA A 478 30.25 28.14 14.13
CA ALA A 478 29.49 26.96 14.55
C ALA A 478 28.04 27.33 14.93
N PRO A 479 27.13 27.50 13.95
CA PRO A 479 25.78 28.03 14.20
C PRO A 479 24.88 27.09 15.02
N LYS A 480 25.22 25.80 15.07
CA LYS A 480 24.50 24.78 15.85
C LYS A 480 24.98 24.72 17.30
N LEU A 481 26.12 25.33 17.64
CA LEU A 481 26.64 25.41 18.99
C LEU A 481 26.02 26.62 19.68
N GLN A 482 25.09 26.37 20.59
CA GLN A 482 24.39 27.41 21.35
C GLN A 482 24.76 27.30 22.82
N LYS A 483 24.82 28.44 23.52
CA LYS A 483 25.14 28.50 24.96
C LYS A 483 24.22 27.62 25.82
N GLN A 484 22.97 27.45 25.41
CA GLN A 484 22.00 26.55 26.07
C GLN A 484 22.41 25.07 26.03
N LEU A 485 23.15 24.64 25.00
CA LEU A 485 23.66 23.26 24.88
C LEU A 485 24.79 22.97 25.87
N LEU A 486 25.50 24.01 26.32
CA LEU A 486 26.58 23.93 27.30
C LEU A 486 26.05 23.92 28.74
N ASP A 487 24.76 24.23 28.96
CA ASP A 487 24.13 24.17 30.27
C ASP A 487 23.85 22.72 30.70
N THR A 488 24.65 22.23 31.64
CA THR A 488 24.55 20.88 32.20
C THR A 488 23.33 20.65 33.09
N LYS A 489 22.57 21.70 33.44
CA LYS A 489 21.34 21.60 34.24
C LYS A 489 20.10 21.28 33.39
N ASN A 490 20.17 21.41 32.06
CA ASN A 490 19.04 21.12 31.20
C ASN A 490 18.84 19.61 30.98
N HIS A 491 17.92 19.02 31.76
CA HIS A 491 17.63 17.59 31.72
C HIS A 491 17.11 17.08 30.36
N PHE A 492 16.42 17.91 29.57
CA PHE A 492 15.87 17.49 28.28
C PHE A 492 16.94 17.43 27.19
N LEU A 493 17.85 18.42 27.14
CA LEU A 493 18.94 18.44 26.16
C LEU A 493 19.94 17.32 26.40
N LYS A 494 20.18 16.96 27.66
CA LYS A 494 21.02 15.81 28.04
C LYS A 494 20.59 14.49 27.36
N MET A 495 19.30 14.28 27.17
CA MET A 495 18.78 13.02 26.59
C MET A 495 18.86 12.98 25.07
N LYS A 496 18.99 14.14 24.41
CA LYS A 496 19.06 14.28 22.95
C LYS A 496 20.48 14.01 22.45
N VAL A 497 20.63 12.98 21.62
CA VAL A 497 21.89 12.67 20.94
C VAL A 497 22.32 13.84 20.04
N SER A 498 21.36 14.51 19.40
CA SER A 498 21.61 15.69 18.56
C SER A 498 22.30 16.84 19.31
N SER A 499 22.03 16.98 20.61
CA SER A 499 22.67 18.00 21.44
C SER A 499 24.15 17.66 21.66
N ALA A 500 24.48 16.40 21.96
CA ALA A 500 25.86 15.95 22.07
C ALA A 500 26.63 16.10 20.75
N THR A 501 26.01 15.75 19.61
CA THR A 501 26.63 15.88 18.27
C THR A 501 26.77 17.33 17.82
N ASN A 502 26.04 18.27 18.40
CA ASN A 502 26.23 19.70 18.12
C ASN A 502 27.37 20.30 18.96
N VAL A 503 27.67 19.71 20.12
CA VAL A 503 28.79 20.10 20.99
C VAL A 503 30.10 19.50 20.48
N ILE A 504 30.12 18.19 20.26
CA ILE A 504 31.28 17.47 19.73
C ILE A 504 31.02 17.24 18.24
N SER A 505 31.58 18.09 17.39
CA SER A 505 31.39 18.03 15.95
C SER A 505 32.61 18.51 15.17
N PRO A 506 32.82 18.04 13.93
CA PRO A 506 33.86 18.55 13.05
C PRO A 506 33.80 20.07 12.85
N VAL A 507 32.59 20.62 12.75
CA VAL A 507 32.37 22.06 12.57
C VAL A 507 32.88 22.86 13.77
N VAL A 508 32.62 22.38 14.99
CA VAL A 508 33.10 23.04 16.21
C VAL A 508 34.62 22.96 16.31
N SER A 509 35.21 21.81 15.95
CA SER A 509 36.67 21.67 15.91
C SER A 509 37.30 22.67 14.94
N SER A 510 36.83 22.71 13.69
CA SER A 510 37.36 23.65 12.68
C SER A 510 37.13 25.12 13.04
N ALA A 511 36.02 25.45 13.72
CA ALA A 511 35.79 26.79 14.23
C ALA A 511 36.85 27.19 15.28
N LEU A 512 37.25 26.27 16.15
CA LEU A 512 38.27 26.51 17.17
C LEU A 512 39.68 26.55 16.57
N GLU A 513 39.98 25.77 15.54
CA GLU A 513 41.23 25.88 14.76
C GLU A 513 41.37 27.27 14.15
N LEU A 514 40.30 27.81 13.56
CA LEU A 514 40.32 29.15 12.98
C LEU A 514 40.57 30.22 14.07
N LEU A 515 39.92 30.07 15.24
CA LEU A 515 40.18 30.97 16.37
C LEU A 515 41.62 30.86 16.89
N PHE A 516 42.22 29.67 16.85
CA PHE A 516 43.64 29.51 17.15
C PHE A 516 44.51 30.28 16.16
N GLU A 517 44.25 30.16 14.86
CA GLU A 517 44.99 30.88 13.81
C GLU A 517 44.88 32.40 13.98
N ASP A 518 43.69 32.91 14.33
CA ASP A 518 43.43 34.34 14.50
C ASP A 518 44.01 34.92 15.80
N THR A 519 43.95 34.18 16.91
CA THR A 519 44.35 34.66 18.25
C THR A 519 45.75 34.24 18.67
N ASN A 520 46.34 33.26 17.98
CA ASN A 520 47.60 32.59 18.32
C ASN A 520 47.63 32.05 19.77
N ASN A 521 46.46 31.76 20.35
CA ASN A 521 46.35 31.26 21.71
C ASN A 521 46.40 29.71 21.72
N PRO A 522 47.49 29.09 22.19
CA PRO A 522 47.70 27.64 22.13
C PRO A 522 46.63 26.83 22.88
N ASP A 523 45.86 27.46 23.77
CA ASP A 523 44.80 26.78 24.51
C ASP A 523 43.67 26.28 23.58
N PHE A 524 43.43 26.93 22.44
CA PHE A 524 42.40 26.50 21.47
C PHE A 524 42.77 25.24 20.67
N VAL A 525 44.06 24.88 20.65
CA VAL A 525 44.57 23.66 19.98
C VAL A 525 44.11 22.39 20.70
N THR A 526 43.71 22.50 21.98
CA THR A 526 43.32 21.39 22.85
C THR A 526 42.09 20.61 22.36
N ILE A 527 41.26 21.19 21.49
CA ILE A 527 39.99 20.61 21.05
C ILE A 527 40.07 19.86 19.72
N ASN A 528 41.18 19.94 18.98
CA ASN A 528 41.33 19.10 17.78
C ASN A 528 41.21 17.60 18.08
N SER A 529 41.52 17.23 19.31
CA SER A 529 41.36 15.90 19.88
C SER A 529 39.91 15.43 20.10
N LEU A 530 38.89 16.28 19.91
CA LEU A 530 37.48 15.93 20.16
C LEU A 530 36.80 15.18 19.01
N VAL A 531 37.36 15.25 17.79
CA VAL A 531 36.72 14.77 16.57
C VAL A 531 37.42 13.56 15.94
N TYR A 532 38.72 13.40 16.20
CA TYR A 532 39.48 12.17 15.90
C TYR A 532 39.11 11.06 16.89
#